data_AF-A0A918U8A7-F1
#
_entry.id   AF-A0A918U8A7-F1
#
_cell.length_a   1.000
_cell.length_b   1.000
_cell.length_c   1.000
_cell.angle_alpha   90.00
_cell.angle_beta   90.00
_cell.angle_gamma   90.00
#
_symmetry.space_group_name_H-M   'P 1'
#
loop_
_entity.id
_entity.type
_entity.pdbx_description
1 polymer ?
#
loop_
_entity_poly.entity_id
_entity_poly.type
_entity_poly.pdbx_seq_one_letter_code
_entity_poly.pdbx_strand_id
1 'polypeptide(L)'
;METAAHILERAYDLGAGRHLAIGLSETVVEATDALDRDGQQERATRLREEIVRSAHCFIGLGDQLPEHEVAYGHAIVAPSLNLLIDAWRITDDPLLEKEIAERLPWLPAFSGRQPHIRLHGVGIRHWDGFWFGRGRLFGDLRLRHAQHRR
;
A
#
# COMPACT_ATOMS: atom_id res chain seq x y z
N MET A 1 -5.95 -21.46 -2.53
CA MET A 1 -5.74 -20.68 -1.29
C MET A 1 -4.44 -21.09 -0.62
N GLU A 2 -4.23 -22.38 -0.41
CA GLU A 2 -2.98 -22.93 0.17
C GLU A 2 -1.66 -22.37 -0.38
N THR A 3 -1.49 -22.34 -1.71
CA THR A 3 -0.28 -21.80 -2.34
C THR A 3 -0.09 -20.31 -2.06
N ALA A 4 -1.16 -19.53 -2.05
CA ALA A 4 -1.10 -18.08 -1.80
C ALA A 4 -0.69 -17.81 -0.34
N ALA A 5 -1.29 -18.53 0.61
CA ALA A 5 -0.92 -18.43 2.03
C ALA A 5 0.56 -18.77 2.25
N HIS A 6 1.07 -19.86 1.68
CA HIS A 6 2.50 -20.20 1.78
C HIS A 6 3.43 -19.15 1.18
N ILE A 7 3.05 -18.52 0.06
CA ILE A 7 3.85 -17.44 -0.53
C ILE A 7 3.92 -16.24 0.41
N LEU A 8 2.78 -15.85 1.00
CA LEU A 8 2.71 -14.71 1.92
C LEU A 8 3.47 -14.98 3.22
N GLU A 9 3.27 -16.15 3.82
CA GLU A 9 4.02 -16.59 5.00
C GLU A 9 5.53 -16.57 4.73
N ARG A 10 5.94 -17.15 3.60
CA ARG A 10 7.34 -17.15 3.20
C ARG A 10 7.88 -15.74 2.94
N ALA A 11 7.06 -14.84 2.40
CA ALA A 11 7.46 -13.45 2.21
C ALA A 11 7.74 -12.76 3.56
N TYR A 12 6.91 -12.98 4.57
CA TYR A 12 7.15 -12.46 5.92
C TYR A 12 8.38 -13.06 6.58
N ASP A 13 8.63 -14.37 6.43
CA ASP A 13 9.88 -15.01 6.89
C ASP A 13 11.13 -14.37 6.26
N LEU A 14 11.02 -13.94 5.00
CA LEU A 14 12.09 -13.26 4.26
C LEU A 14 12.20 -11.77 4.58
N GLY A 15 11.34 -11.23 5.45
CA GLY A 15 11.40 -9.85 5.92
C GLY A 15 10.46 -8.88 5.21
N ALA A 16 9.42 -9.35 4.53
CA ALA A 16 8.41 -8.48 3.92
C ALA A 16 7.76 -7.49 4.91
N GLY A 17 7.69 -7.84 6.19
CA GLY A 17 7.18 -6.94 7.24
C GLY A 17 7.99 -5.65 7.45
N ARG A 18 9.20 -5.54 6.86
CA ARG A 18 10.02 -4.31 6.86
C ARG A 18 10.03 -3.60 5.51
N HIS A 19 9.17 -4.00 4.58
CA HIS A 19 9.13 -3.45 3.23
C HIS A 19 7.71 -3.02 2.84
N LEU A 20 7.55 -1.77 2.38
CA LEU A 20 6.29 -1.31 1.82
C LEU A 20 6.13 -1.84 0.40
N ALA A 21 5.14 -2.71 0.21
CA ALA A 21 4.74 -3.21 -1.10
C ALA A 21 3.29 -2.83 -1.38
N ILE A 22 3.02 -2.39 -2.60
CA ILE A 22 1.68 -2.03 -3.06
C ILE A 22 0.78 -3.27 -2.98
N GLY A 23 -0.33 -3.18 -2.26
CA GLY A 23 -1.34 -4.23 -2.18
C GLY A 23 -1.01 -5.37 -1.21
N LEU A 24 0.13 -5.33 -0.50
CA LEU A 24 0.55 -6.43 0.34
C LEU A 24 -0.37 -6.61 1.56
N SER A 25 -0.68 -5.55 2.30
CA SER A 25 -1.52 -5.66 3.50
C SER A 25 -2.93 -6.12 3.13
N GLU A 26 -3.49 -5.56 2.06
CA GLU A 26 -4.82 -5.91 1.56
C GLU A 26 -4.88 -7.38 1.13
N THR A 27 -3.87 -7.85 0.40
CA THR A 27 -3.77 -9.26 -0.03
C THR A 27 -3.64 -10.21 1.16
N VAL A 28 -2.91 -9.80 2.21
CA VAL A 28 -2.76 -10.60 3.43
C VAL A 28 -4.07 -10.65 4.20
N VAL A 29 -4.80 -9.54 4.31
CA VAL A 29 -6.15 -9.52 4.92
C VAL A 29 -7.08 -10.48 4.18
N GLU A 30 -7.17 -10.39 2.85
CA GLU A 30 -7.99 -11.31 2.05
C GLU A 30 -7.59 -12.78 2.23
N ALA A 31 -6.29 -13.06 2.33
CA ALA A 31 -5.79 -14.40 2.60
C ALA A 31 -6.17 -14.88 4.00
N THR A 32 -6.13 -14.01 5.02
CA THR A 32 -6.53 -14.36 6.39
C THR A 32 -8.02 -14.71 6.47
N ASP A 33 -8.88 -13.96 5.78
CA ASP A 33 -10.31 -14.24 5.70
C ASP A 33 -10.59 -15.57 4.96
N ALA A 34 -9.76 -15.91 3.97
CA ALA A 34 -9.83 -17.21 3.30
C ALA A 34 -9.40 -18.36 4.21
N LEU A 35 -8.32 -18.19 4.96
CA LEU A 35 -7.83 -19.18 5.91
C LEU A 35 -8.83 -19.43 7.04
N ASP A 36 -9.50 -18.39 7.55
CA ASP A 36 -10.55 -18.56 8.56
C ASP A 36 -11.74 -19.37 8.04
N ARG A 37 -12.18 -19.11 6.80
CA ARG A 37 -13.24 -19.88 6.15
C ARG A 37 -12.87 -21.35 5.95
N ASP A 38 -11.58 -21.64 5.76
CA ASP A 38 -11.05 -22.99 5.62
C ASP A 38 -10.70 -23.65 6.97
N GLY A 39 -10.95 -22.98 8.11
CA GLY A 39 -10.68 -23.50 9.45
C GLY A 39 -9.20 -23.50 9.85
N GLN A 40 -8.39 -22.64 9.25
CA GLN A 40 -6.96 -22.51 9.49
C GLN A 40 -6.62 -21.27 10.35
N GLN A 41 -7.29 -21.12 11.50
CA GLN A 41 -7.23 -19.88 12.31
C GLN A 41 -5.84 -19.55 12.85
N GLU A 42 -5.00 -20.56 13.13
CA GLU A 42 -3.63 -20.34 13.62
C GLU A 42 -2.79 -19.56 12.60
N ARG A 43 -2.87 -19.97 11.32
CA ARG A 43 -2.14 -19.31 10.23
C ARG A 43 -2.66 -17.90 9.97
N ALA A 44 -3.99 -17.76 9.96
CA ALA A 44 -4.63 -16.46 9.82
C ALA A 44 -4.21 -15.50 10.94
N THR A 45 -4.17 -15.99 12.19
CA THR A 45 -3.72 -15.20 13.35
C THR A 45 -2.27 -14.75 13.19
N ARG A 46 -1.35 -15.64 12.80
CA ARG A 46 0.06 -15.29 12.57
C ARG A 46 0.22 -14.20 11.51
N LEU A 47 -0.48 -14.31 10.39
CA LEU A 47 -0.43 -13.30 9.33
C LEU A 47 -0.98 -11.93 9.79
N ARG A 48 -2.05 -11.91 10.60
CA ARG A 48 -2.56 -10.68 11.22
C ARG A 48 -1.56 -10.05 12.19
N GLU A 49 -0.88 -10.87 12.99
CA GLU A 49 0.20 -10.39 13.88
C GLU A 49 1.37 -9.78 13.08
N GLU A 50 1.71 -10.33 11.90
CA GLU A 50 2.72 -9.74 11.03
C GLU A 50 2.29 -8.38 10.45
N ILE A 51 1.02 -8.22 10.07
CA ILE A 51 0.47 -6.90 9.65
C ILE A 51 0.66 -5.88 10.78
N VAL A 52 0.22 -6.22 11.98
CA VAL A 52 0.29 -5.32 13.15
C VAL A 52 1.75 -4.98 13.48
N ARG A 53 2.63 -5.97 13.49
CA ARG A 53 4.07 -5.76 13.74
C ARG A 53 4.70 -4.87 12.67
N SER A 54 4.33 -5.07 11.40
CA SER A 54 4.80 -4.24 10.29
C SER A 54 4.33 -2.79 10.46
N ALA A 55 3.06 -2.57 10.79
CA ALA A 55 2.51 -1.23 11.06
C ALA A 55 3.29 -0.50 12.17
N HIS A 56 3.52 -1.15 13.32
CA HIS A 56 4.31 -0.55 14.39
C HIS A 56 5.77 -0.29 14.00
N CYS A 57 6.37 -1.15 13.17
CA CYS A 57 7.70 -0.92 12.63
C CYS A 57 7.74 0.39 11.81
N PHE A 58 6.75 0.64 10.95
CA PHE A 58 6.69 1.86 10.16
C PHE A 58 6.31 3.11 10.96
N ILE A 59 5.52 2.97 12.02
CA ILE A 59 5.32 4.06 12.99
C ILE A 59 6.65 4.46 13.63
N GLY A 60 7.45 3.48 14.07
CA GLY A 60 8.75 3.71 14.69
C GLY A 60 9.78 4.39 13.76
N LEU A 61 9.61 4.26 12.44
CA LEU A 61 10.44 4.93 11.43
C LEU A 61 10.00 6.39 11.17
N GLY A 62 8.77 6.77 11.53
CA GLY A 62 8.28 8.13 11.40
C GLY A 62 8.22 8.63 9.95
N ASP A 63 8.87 9.76 9.68
CA ASP A 63 9.04 10.38 8.36
C ASP A 63 10.28 9.85 7.61
N GLN A 64 11.15 9.10 8.29
CA GLN A 64 12.31 8.43 7.73
C GLN A 64 11.92 7.10 7.09
N LEU A 65 10.96 7.17 6.16
CA LEU A 65 10.61 6.01 5.35
C LEU A 65 11.89 5.50 4.66
N PRO A 66 12.19 4.19 4.74
CA PRO A 66 13.41 3.63 4.16
C PRO A 66 13.50 4.04 2.70
N GLU A 67 14.72 4.30 2.20
CA GLU A 67 14.95 4.43 0.78
C GLU A 67 14.53 3.10 0.11
N HIS A 68 13.30 3.05 -0.38
CA HIS A 68 12.83 1.98 -1.24
C HIS A 68 13.48 2.12 -2.61
N GLU A 69 13.47 1.06 -3.41
CA GLU A 69 13.94 1.08 -4.81
C GLU A 69 13.29 2.22 -5.64
N VAL A 70 12.15 2.73 -5.18
CA VAL A 70 11.45 3.89 -5.72
C VAL A 70 11.49 5.04 -4.72
N ALA A 71 11.89 6.22 -5.19
CA ALA A 71 11.89 7.46 -4.42
C ALA A 71 10.50 7.79 -3.84
N TYR A 72 10.50 8.57 -2.75
CA TYR A 72 9.29 9.04 -2.06
C TYR A 72 8.22 9.55 -3.04
N GLY A 73 7.02 8.96 -2.96
CA GLY A 73 5.91 9.29 -3.85
C GLY A 73 4.62 8.61 -3.41
N HIS A 74 3.54 8.83 -4.18
CA HIS A 74 2.23 8.23 -3.90
C HIS A 74 2.29 6.70 -3.75
N ALA A 75 3.18 6.04 -4.50
CA ALA A 75 3.38 4.59 -4.49
C ALA A 75 3.99 4.03 -3.20
N ILE A 76 4.47 4.90 -2.30
CA ILE A 76 4.98 4.56 -0.96
C ILE A 76 4.00 5.02 0.12
N VAL A 77 3.44 6.22 -0.04
CA VAL A 77 2.50 6.81 0.94
C VAL A 77 1.17 6.04 0.99
N ALA A 78 0.61 5.65 -0.16
CA ALA A 78 -0.66 4.91 -0.16
C ALA A 78 -0.54 3.52 0.49
N PRO A 79 0.46 2.68 0.15
CA PRO A 79 0.64 1.40 0.83
C PRO A 79 0.92 1.53 2.33
N SER A 80 1.65 2.57 2.75
CA SER A 80 1.89 2.84 4.17
C SER A 80 0.59 3.12 4.92
N LEU A 81 -0.29 3.96 4.37
CA LEU A 81 -1.61 4.23 4.98
C LEU A 81 -2.50 3.01 4.98
N ASN A 82 -2.52 2.23 3.90
CA ASN A 82 -3.31 1.00 3.83
C ASN A 82 -2.88 0.00 4.91
N LEU A 83 -1.57 -0.19 5.11
CA LEU A 83 -1.03 -1.02 6.18
C LEU A 83 -1.48 -0.56 7.57
N LEU A 84 -1.42 0.75 7.85
CA LEU A 84 -1.86 1.29 9.15
C LEU A 84 -3.37 1.08 9.35
N ILE A 85 -4.18 1.32 8.32
CA ILE A 85 -5.63 1.14 8.36
C ILE A 85 -5.98 -0.34 8.59
N ASP A 86 -5.32 -1.27 7.89
CA ASP A 86 -5.56 -2.69 8.05
C ASP A 86 -5.16 -3.17 9.45
N ALA A 87 -4.03 -2.68 9.99
CA ALA A 87 -3.63 -2.97 11.36
C ALA A 87 -4.64 -2.41 12.37
N TRP A 88 -5.15 -1.18 12.17
CA TRP A 88 -6.17 -0.58 13.03
C TRP A 88 -7.46 -1.40 13.02
N ARG A 89 -7.89 -1.90 11.86
CA ARG A 89 -9.07 -2.77 11.75
C ARG A 89 -8.90 -4.11 12.48
N ILE A 90 -7.66 -4.56 12.69
CA ILE A 90 -7.35 -5.80 13.42
C ILE A 90 -7.33 -5.57 14.94
N THR A 91 -6.76 -4.46 15.41
CA THR A 91 -6.46 -4.25 16.84
C THR A 91 -7.34 -3.21 17.55
N ASP A 92 -7.95 -2.30 16.79
CA ASP A 92 -8.63 -1.09 17.29
C ASP A 92 -7.72 -0.22 18.18
N ASP A 93 -6.40 -0.22 17.93
CA ASP A 93 -5.41 0.53 18.70
C ASP A 93 -5.50 2.05 18.43
N PRO A 94 -5.73 2.89 19.47
CA PRO A 94 -5.78 4.36 19.34
C PRO A 94 -4.48 4.98 18.80
N LEU A 95 -3.33 4.34 18.99
CA LEU A 95 -2.07 4.82 18.40
C LEU A 95 -2.14 4.77 16.87
N LEU A 96 -2.66 3.67 16.30
CA LEU A 96 -2.79 3.54 14.85
C LEU A 96 -3.74 4.60 14.29
N GLU A 97 -4.87 4.87 14.97
CA GLU A 97 -5.81 5.93 14.57
C GLU A 97 -5.13 7.30 14.51
N LYS A 98 -4.35 7.65 15.55
CA LYS A 98 -3.57 8.90 15.59
C LYS A 98 -2.60 8.98 14.42
N GLU A 99 -1.83 7.93 14.19
CA GLU A 99 -0.79 7.89 13.16
C GLU A 99 -1.38 7.91 11.74
N ILE A 100 -2.57 7.33 11.54
CA ILE A 100 -3.36 7.44 10.29
C ILE A 100 -3.80 8.90 10.09
N ALA A 101 -4.38 9.53 11.12
CA ALA A 101 -4.87 10.91 11.02
C ALA A 101 -3.74 11.91 10.67
N GLU A 102 -2.54 11.70 11.21
CA GLU A 102 -1.36 12.52 10.92
C GLU A 102 -0.87 12.36 9.47
N ARG A 103 -0.93 11.15 8.90
CA ARG A 103 -0.40 10.83 7.56
C ARG A 103 -1.42 10.95 6.44
N LEU A 104 -2.72 10.86 6.74
CA LEU A 104 -3.79 10.94 5.75
C LEU A 104 -3.69 12.17 4.83
N PRO A 105 -3.32 13.39 5.33
CA PRO A 105 -3.14 14.56 4.47
C PRO A 105 -2.00 14.46 3.45
N TRP A 106 -1.10 13.48 3.57
CA TRP A 106 0.00 13.29 2.61
C TRP A 106 -0.52 12.75 1.27
N LEU A 107 -1.59 11.95 1.25
CA LEU A 107 -2.20 11.46 0.01
C LEU A 107 -2.72 12.57 -0.91
N PRO A 108 -3.59 13.49 -0.46
CA PRO A 108 -4.08 14.56 -1.29
C PRO A 108 -2.97 15.54 -1.69
N ALA A 109 -1.83 15.60 -0.99
CA ALA A 109 -0.68 16.42 -1.41
C ALA A 109 -0.12 15.98 -2.77
N PHE A 110 -0.29 14.71 -3.16
CA PHE A 110 0.08 14.23 -4.49
C PHE A 110 -1.00 14.46 -5.56
N SER A 111 -2.18 14.95 -5.21
CA SER A 111 -3.32 15.03 -6.14
C SER A 111 -3.87 16.46 -6.30
N GLY A 112 -4.09 16.88 -7.54
CA GLY A 112 -4.67 18.19 -7.83
C GLY A 112 -6.20 18.22 -7.72
N ARG A 113 -6.76 19.42 -7.53
CA ARG A 113 -8.22 19.70 -7.64
C ARG A 113 -8.60 20.31 -8.98
N GLN A 114 -7.76 20.15 -10.00
CA GLN A 114 -8.00 20.72 -11.33
C GLN A 114 -9.29 20.12 -11.91
N PRO A 115 -10.18 20.90 -12.56
CA PRO A 115 -11.48 20.44 -13.06
C PRO A 115 -11.35 19.65 -14.37
N HIS A 116 -10.48 18.65 -14.36
CA HIS A 116 -10.17 17.82 -15.52
C HIS A 116 -10.04 16.37 -15.06
N ILE A 117 -10.76 15.44 -15.72
CA ILE A 117 -10.85 14.01 -15.35
C ILE A 117 -9.50 13.32 -15.15
N ARG A 118 -8.48 13.73 -15.92
CA ARG A 118 -7.10 13.22 -15.84
C ARG A 118 -6.26 13.75 -14.67
N LEU A 119 -6.75 14.75 -13.94
CA LEU A 119 -5.98 15.52 -12.96
C LEU A 119 -6.71 15.65 -11.60
N HIS A 120 -8.05 15.63 -11.62
CA HIS A 120 -8.85 15.75 -10.40
C HIS A 120 -8.71 14.49 -9.53
N GLY A 121 -8.03 14.60 -8.39
CA GLY A 121 -7.83 13.48 -7.47
C GLY A 121 -6.88 12.40 -7.99
N VAL A 122 -6.10 12.69 -9.04
CA VAL A 122 -5.13 11.75 -9.61
C VAL A 122 -3.75 12.07 -9.05
N GLY A 123 -3.14 11.10 -8.36
CA GLY A 123 -1.79 11.21 -7.84
C GLY A 123 -0.75 11.44 -8.94
N ILE A 124 0.15 12.42 -8.75
CA ILE A 124 1.23 12.73 -9.68
C ILE A 124 2.15 11.52 -9.83
N ARG A 125 2.34 11.08 -11.07
CA ARG A 125 3.29 10.04 -11.48
C ARG A 125 3.96 10.49 -12.78
N HIS A 126 5.26 10.28 -12.92
CA HIS A 126 6.03 10.88 -14.04
C HIS A 126 7.07 9.95 -14.68
N TRP A 127 7.14 8.69 -14.24
CA TRP A 127 8.22 7.77 -14.60
C TRP A 127 7.70 6.44 -15.18
N ASP A 128 6.44 6.06 -14.92
CA ASP A 128 5.84 4.83 -15.44
C ASP A 128 5.88 4.73 -16.97
N GLY A 129 5.78 5.87 -17.68
CA GLY A 129 5.86 5.91 -19.14
C GLY A 129 7.22 5.51 -19.70
N PHE A 130 8.28 5.66 -18.90
CA PHE A 130 9.62 5.24 -19.27
C PHE A 130 9.81 3.73 -19.07
N TRP A 131 9.37 3.22 -17.92
CA TRP A 131 9.59 1.82 -17.53
C TRP A 131 8.62 0.84 -18.20
N PHE A 132 7.34 1.21 -18.33
CA PHE A 132 6.28 0.33 -18.86
C PHE A 132 5.77 0.76 -20.23
N GLY A 133 6.05 2.00 -20.64
CA GLY A 133 5.59 2.52 -21.92
C GLY A 133 6.46 2.06 -23.09
N ARG A 134 5.83 1.62 -24.19
CA ARG A 134 6.52 1.27 -25.44
C ARG A 134 7.46 2.38 -25.94
N GLY A 135 7.11 3.65 -25.69
CA GLY A 135 7.87 4.82 -26.13
C GLY A 135 9.03 5.23 -25.20
N ARG A 136 9.18 4.60 -24.03
CA ARG A 136 10.20 4.94 -23.01
C ARG A 136 10.32 6.45 -22.75
N LEU A 137 9.19 7.09 -22.44
CA LEU A 137 9.13 8.54 -22.23
C LEU A 137 8.99 8.87 -20.75
N PHE A 138 9.88 9.72 -20.24
CA PHE A 138 9.67 10.42 -18.98
C PHE A 138 8.61 11.52 -19.14
N GLY A 139 7.94 11.87 -18.03
CA GLY A 139 6.95 12.94 -17.98
C GLY A 139 5.63 12.48 -17.35
N ASP A 140 4.77 13.44 -17.02
CA ASP A 140 3.49 13.21 -16.36
C ASP A 140 2.68 12.10 -17.02
N LEU A 141 2.51 11.00 -16.29
CA LEU A 141 1.60 9.93 -16.67
C LEU A 141 0.19 10.33 -16.23
N ARG A 142 -0.68 10.54 -17.20
CA ARG A 142 -2.10 10.83 -17.00
C ARG A 142 -2.93 9.63 -17.44
N LEU A 143 -3.97 9.28 -16.67
CA LEU A 143 -4.88 8.17 -17.00
C LEU A 143 -5.38 8.30 -18.45
N ARG A 144 -5.12 7.29 -19.29
CA ARG A 144 -5.39 7.32 -20.75
C ARG A 144 -6.81 6.94 -21.17
N HIS A 145 -7.72 6.60 -20.25
CA HIS A 145 -9.07 6.15 -20.62
C HIS A 145 -9.99 7.23 -21.24
N ALA A 146 -9.55 8.49 -21.34
CA ALA A 146 -10.33 9.60 -21.91
C ALA A 146 -9.74 10.17 -23.22
N GLN A 147 -9.15 9.33 -24.07
CA GLN A 147 -8.85 9.69 -25.47
C GLN A 147 -9.98 9.23 -26.39
N HIS A 148 -11.20 9.75 -26.18
CA HIS A 148 -12.18 9.85 -27.25
C HIS A 148 -13.15 11.01 -27.03
N ARG A 149 -13.16 11.91 -28.02
CA ARG A 149 -14.06 13.07 -28.24
C ARG A 149 -13.81 14.23 -27.25
N ARG A 150 -13.49 15.45 -27.66
CA ARG A 150 -13.52 16.16 -28.95
C ARG A 150 -12.25 17.00 -29.11
#